data_AF-A0A835X0T0-F1
#
_entry.id   AF-A0A835X0T0-F1
#
_cell.length_a   1.000
_cell.length_b   1.000
_cell.length_c   1.000
_cell.angle_alpha   90.00
_cell.angle_beta   90.00
_cell.angle_gamma   90.00
#
_symmetry.space_group_name_H-M   'P 1'
#
loop_
_entity.id
_entity.type
_entity.pdbx_description
1 polymer ?
#
loop_
_entity_poly.entity_id
_entity_poly.type
_entity_poly.pdbx_seq_one_letter_code
_entity_poly.pdbx_strand_id
1 'polypeptide(L)'
;MRSHIGTSFENIPLWHERDLSNSANERFIIPMCSILLDEMIETMIRIIQNLQVNEKKIKQNLSITKGQIFAEFVLEALIKKGIPRFSAYRDVQRVAFAANDKDIHFIDAIRQDKKISSKLTEKEIKSIFSPENRLGASVSIINNVNRTVQKTARKFI
;
A
#
# COMPACT_ATOMS: atom_id res chain seq x y z
N MET A 1 4.25 24.86 -1.48
CA MET A 1 3.26 25.16 -2.53
C MET A 1 1.81 25.25 -2.04
N ARG A 2 1.28 24.32 -1.22
CA ARG A 2 -0.15 24.37 -0.79
C ARG A 2 -0.57 25.73 -0.20
N SER A 3 0.28 26.39 0.57
CA SER A 3 0.02 27.71 1.14
C SER A 3 -0.22 28.81 0.11
N HIS A 4 0.37 28.72 -1.09
CA HIS A 4 0.20 29.71 -2.15
C HIS A 4 -1.17 29.63 -2.83
N ILE A 5 -1.90 28.51 -2.68
CA ILE A 5 -3.24 28.33 -3.26
C ILE A 5 -4.23 29.37 -2.71
N GLY A 6 -4.18 29.67 -1.42
CA GLY A 6 -5.03 30.69 -0.80
C GLY A 6 -4.81 32.06 -1.43
N THR A 7 -3.53 32.49 -1.49
CA THR A 7 -3.13 33.75 -2.16
C THR A 7 -3.55 33.78 -3.62
N SER A 8 -3.41 32.66 -4.35
CA SER A 8 -3.85 32.59 -5.75
C SER A 8 -5.37 32.78 -5.89
N PHE A 9 -6.17 32.18 -5.00
CA PHE A 9 -7.63 32.35 -5.03
C PHE A 9 -8.06 33.77 -4.63
N GLU A 10 -7.39 34.36 -3.63
CA GLU A 10 -7.63 35.75 -3.22
C GLU A 10 -7.26 36.76 -4.31
N ASN A 11 -6.33 36.42 -5.21
CA ASN A 11 -5.98 37.24 -6.36
C ASN A 11 -6.97 37.15 -7.55
N ILE A 12 -7.96 36.26 -7.52
CA ILE A 12 -8.98 36.11 -8.58
C ILE A 12 -10.00 37.27 -8.62
N PRO A 13 -10.63 37.66 -7.49
CA PRO A 13 -11.58 38.77 -7.51
C PRO A 13 -10.86 40.11 -7.69
N LEU A 14 -10.92 40.65 -8.91
CA LEU A 14 -10.36 41.97 -9.26
C LEU A 14 -11.45 43.03 -9.33
N TRP A 15 -11.10 44.26 -8.96
CA TRP A 15 -11.95 45.42 -9.16
C TRP A 15 -11.69 46.00 -10.55
N HIS A 16 -12.75 46.13 -11.36
CA HIS A 16 -12.72 46.68 -12.73
C HIS A 16 -11.69 46.00 -13.67
N GLU A 17 -11.09 46.73 -14.62
CA GLU A 17 -10.27 46.14 -15.69
C GLU A 17 -8.85 45.75 -15.24
N ARG A 18 -8.28 46.41 -14.22
CA ARG A 18 -6.98 46.04 -13.63
C ARG A 18 -6.73 46.76 -12.29
N ASP A 19 -6.70 45.99 -11.20
CA ASP A 19 -6.04 46.39 -9.97
C ASP A 19 -4.60 45.83 -9.98
N LEU A 20 -3.57 46.62 -9.67
CA LEU A 20 -2.15 46.21 -9.68
C LEU A 20 -1.77 45.35 -8.47
N SER A 21 -2.64 45.26 -7.47
CA SER A 21 -2.42 44.55 -6.20
C SER A 21 -2.21 43.04 -6.38
N ASN A 22 -2.96 42.39 -7.28
CA ASN A 22 -2.80 40.96 -7.59
C ASN A 22 -1.42 40.66 -8.22
N SER A 23 -0.95 41.56 -9.09
CA SER A 23 0.34 41.41 -9.78
C SER A 23 1.51 41.44 -8.80
N ALA A 24 1.40 42.19 -7.69
CA ALA A 24 2.43 42.21 -6.66
C ALA A 24 2.59 40.82 -6.05
N ASN A 25 1.48 40.20 -5.61
CA ASN A 25 1.48 38.86 -5.04
C ASN A 25 1.95 37.80 -6.04
N GLU A 26 1.45 37.85 -7.28
CA GLU A 26 1.81 36.91 -8.36
C GLU A 26 3.31 36.88 -8.67
N ARG A 27 3.98 38.05 -8.65
CA ARG A 27 5.43 38.16 -8.86
C ARG A 27 6.25 37.45 -7.80
N PHE A 28 5.69 37.17 -6.62
CA PHE A 28 6.34 36.34 -5.62
C PHE A 28 5.91 34.88 -5.74
N ILE A 29 4.60 34.62 -5.76
CA ILE A 29 4.12 33.24 -5.64
C ILE A 29 4.41 32.41 -6.90
N ILE A 30 4.35 32.99 -8.10
CA ILE A 30 4.56 32.23 -9.34
C ILE A 30 6.02 31.78 -9.46
N PRO A 31 7.04 32.68 -9.36
CA PRO A 31 8.43 32.25 -9.43
C PRO A 31 8.82 31.30 -8.30
N MET A 32 8.32 31.54 -7.08
CA MET A 32 8.61 30.67 -5.94
C MET A 32 8.02 29.27 -6.10
N CYS A 33 6.80 29.15 -6.64
CA CYS A 33 6.22 27.86 -6.98
C CYS A 33 7.06 27.12 -8.03
N SER A 34 7.52 27.81 -9.07
CA SER A 34 8.34 27.21 -10.13
C SER A 34 9.69 26.71 -9.60
N ILE A 35 10.41 27.53 -8.83
CA ILE A 35 11.70 27.15 -8.23
C ILE A 35 11.54 25.97 -7.28
N LEU A 36 10.51 26.00 -6.43
CA LEU A 36 10.26 24.91 -5.50
C LEU A 36 9.86 23.61 -6.22
N LEU A 37 9.09 23.71 -7.31
CA LEU A 37 8.70 22.54 -8.10
C LEU A 37 9.92 21.90 -8.78
N ASP A 38 10.80 22.73 -9.33
CA ASP A 38 12.03 22.29 -9.97
C ASP A 38 12.90 21.48 -9.00
N GLU A 39 13.18 22.04 -7.82
CA GLU A 39 13.94 21.35 -6.77
C GLU A 39 13.25 20.05 -6.30
N MET A 40 11.92 20.07 -6.13
CA MET A 40 11.17 18.87 -5.75
C MET A 40 11.29 17.76 -6.80
N ILE A 41 11.25 18.11 -8.09
CA ILE A 41 11.41 17.15 -9.18
C ILE A 41 12.84 16.64 -9.24
N GLU A 42 13.84 17.51 -9.15
CA GLU A 42 15.24 17.10 -9.18
C GLU A 42 15.59 16.16 -8.00
N THR A 43 15.18 16.53 -6.79
CA THR A 43 15.37 15.69 -5.61
C THR A 43 14.66 14.35 -5.75
N MET A 44 13.43 14.33 -6.26
CA MET A 44 12.69 13.09 -6.50
C MET A 44 13.39 12.19 -7.52
N ILE A 45 13.88 12.74 -8.63
CA ILE A 45 14.67 12.00 -9.63
C ILE A 45 15.88 11.36 -8.95
N ARG A 46 16.64 12.14 -8.18
CA ARG A 46 17.83 11.67 -7.47
C ARG A 46 17.52 10.54 -6.50
N ILE A 47 16.44 10.64 -5.73
CA ILE A 47 16.02 9.60 -4.78
C ILE A 47 15.60 8.33 -5.52
N ILE A 48 14.72 8.45 -6.53
CA ILE A 48 14.17 7.29 -7.24
C ILE A 48 15.27 6.55 -8.01
N GLN A 49 16.19 7.26 -8.67
CA GLN A 49 17.31 6.67 -9.41
C GLN A 49 18.27 5.87 -8.52
N ASN A 50 18.43 6.28 -7.26
CA ASN A 50 19.39 5.69 -6.32
C ASN A 50 18.72 4.85 -5.22
N LEU A 51 17.42 4.57 -5.33
CA LEU A 51 16.66 3.85 -4.33
C LEU A 51 17.19 2.42 -4.18
N GLN A 52 17.64 2.06 -2.97
CA GLN A 52 18.05 0.70 -2.64
C GLN A 52 16.97 -0.03 -1.84
N VAL A 53 16.54 -1.19 -2.33
CA VAL A 53 15.52 -2.01 -1.67
C VAL A 53 16.17 -3.11 -0.83
N ASN A 54 15.93 -3.09 0.48
CA ASN A 54 16.42 -4.12 1.39
C ASN A 54 15.40 -5.27 1.53
N GLU A 55 15.46 -6.24 0.61
CA GLU A 55 14.56 -7.40 0.59
C GLU A 55 14.62 -8.24 1.87
N LYS A 56 15.81 -8.36 2.49
CA LYS A 56 15.97 -9.08 3.75
C LYS A 56 15.14 -8.44 4.85
N LYS A 57 15.17 -7.10 4.95
CA LYS A 57 14.38 -6.36 5.94
C LYS A 57 12.88 -6.46 5.65
N ILE A 58 12.46 -6.47 4.37
CA ILE A 58 11.06 -6.69 3.99
C ILE A 58 10.58 -8.06 4.49
N LYS A 59 11.32 -9.14 4.22
CA LYS A 59 10.98 -10.49 4.70
C LYS A 59 10.93 -10.57 6.22
N GLN A 60 11.87 -9.93 6.91
CA GLN A 60 11.83 -9.84 8.38
C GLN A 60 10.59 -9.10 8.89
N ASN A 61 10.23 -7.98 8.25
CA ASN A 61 9.08 -7.18 8.64
C ASN A 61 7.75 -7.94 8.46
N LEU A 62 7.61 -8.72 7.39
CA LEU A 62 6.45 -9.60 7.18
C LEU A 62 6.28 -10.65 8.28
N SER A 63 7.39 -11.07 8.91
CA SER A 63 7.38 -12.05 10.00
C SER A 63 7.16 -11.44 11.39
N ILE A 64 7.14 -10.10 11.53
CA ILE A 64 7.01 -9.41 12.84
C ILE A 64 5.73 -9.85 13.57
N THR A 65 4.63 -9.99 12.84
CA THR A 65 3.35 -10.41 13.42
C THR A 65 3.25 -11.93 13.59
N LYS A 66 4.36 -12.67 13.49
CA LYS A 66 4.41 -14.14 13.60
C LYS A 66 3.37 -14.88 12.75
N GLY A 67 3.04 -14.33 11.59
CA GLY A 67 2.09 -14.90 10.64
C GLY A 67 0.62 -14.48 10.82
N GLN A 68 0.29 -13.64 11.80
CA GLN A 68 -1.09 -13.16 12.01
C GLN A 68 -1.66 -12.41 10.80
N ILE A 69 -0.82 -11.75 9.99
CA ILE A 69 -1.22 -11.10 8.73
C ILE A 69 -1.85 -12.07 7.72
N PHE A 70 -1.71 -13.39 7.90
CA PHE A 70 -2.29 -14.41 7.03
C PHE A 70 -3.68 -14.92 7.47
N ALA A 71 -4.23 -14.41 8.58
CA ALA A 71 -5.51 -14.89 9.13
C ALA A 71 -6.68 -14.83 8.13
N GLU A 72 -6.77 -13.77 7.33
CA GLU A 72 -7.81 -13.65 6.30
C GLU A 72 -7.71 -14.75 5.24
N PHE A 73 -6.50 -15.16 4.84
CA PHE A 73 -6.32 -16.21 3.84
C PHE A 73 -6.64 -17.61 4.38
N VAL A 74 -6.43 -17.84 5.68
CA VAL A 74 -6.92 -19.05 6.35
C VAL A 74 -8.45 -19.06 6.35
N LEU A 75 -9.09 -17.94 6.69
CA LEU A 75 -10.54 -17.79 6.64
C LEU A 75 -11.08 -18.07 5.23
N GLU A 76 -10.49 -17.46 4.20
CA GLU A 76 -10.87 -17.68 2.81
C GLU A 76 -10.74 -19.16 2.40
N ALA A 77 -9.64 -19.81 2.79
CA ALA A 77 -9.41 -21.22 2.50
C ALA A 77 -10.49 -22.12 3.13
N LEU A 78 -10.89 -21.83 4.38
CA LEU A 78 -11.96 -22.56 5.06
C LEU A 78 -13.32 -22.34 4.40
N ILE A 79 -13.63 -21.11 3.97
CA ILE A 79 -14.86 -20.81 3.23
C ILE A 79 -14.90 -21.57 1.91
N LYS A 80 -13.77 -21.65 1.18
CA LYS A 80 -13.65 -22.43 -0.06
C LYS A 80 -13.84 -23.94 0.14
N LYS A 81 -13.63 -24.45 1.36
CA LYS A 81 -13.94 -25.83 1.76
C LYS A 81 -15.41 -26.04 2.16
N GLY A 82 -16.26 -25.02 2.00
CA GLY A 82 -17.69 -25.08 2.30
C GLY A 82 -18.04 -24.77 3.76
N ILE A 83 -17.11 -24.28 4.58
CA ILE A 83 -17.40 -23.91 5.97
C ILE A 83 -18.14 -22.56 5.98
N PRO A 84 -19.26 -22.43 6.70
CA PRO A 84 -19.96 -21.16 6.81
C PRO A 84 -19.03 -20.06 7.35
N ARG A 85 -19.05 -18.89 6.70
CA ARG A 85 -18.16 -17.75 7.02
C ARG A 85 -18.13 -17.41 8.50
N PHE A 86 -19.29 -17.40 9.16
CA PHE A 86 -19.38 -17.10 10.59
C PHE A 86 -18.63 -18.13 11.46
N SER A 87 -18.75 -19.42 11.16
CA SER A 87 -18.02 -20.47 11.88
C SER A 87 -16.52 -20.39 11.61
N ALA A 88 -16.14 -20.26 10.34
CA ALA A 88 -14.73 -20.14 9.94
C ALA A 88 -14.07 -18.93 10.60
N TYR A 89 -14.75 -17.78 10.62
CA TYR A 89 -14.27 -16.56 11.26
C TYR A 89 -14.02 -16.79 12.76
N ARG A 90 -15.01 -17.36 13.47
CA ARG A 90 -14.88 -17.66 14.90
C ARG A 90 -13.73 -18.62 15.20
N ASP A 91 -13.56 -19.66 14.38
CA ASP A 91 -12.50 -20.65 14.58
C ASP A 91 -11.11 -20.05 14.32
N VAL A 92 -10.94 -19.28 13.23
CA VAL A 92 -9.68 -18.59 12.91
C VAL A 92 -9.34 -17.56 13.98
N GLN A 93 -10.31 -16.74 14.39
CA GLN A 93 -10.12 -15.71 15.41
C GLN A 93 -9.69 -16.32 16.76
N ARG A 94 -10.36 -17.40 17.19
CA ARG A 94 -9.99 -18.13 18.42
C ARG A 94 -8.53 -18.60 18.37
N VAL A 95 -8.09 -19.19 17.26
CA VAL A 95 -6.72 -19.70 17.12
C VAL A 95 -5.72 -18.55 17.02
N ALA A 96 -6.07 -17.48 16.30
CA ALA A 96 -5.23 -16.28 16.15
C ALA A 96 -4.95 -15.60 17.50
N PHE A 97 -5.99 -15.36 18.31
CA PHE A 97 -5.84 -14.77 19.64
C PHE A 97 -5.06 -15.69 20.58
N ALA A 98 -5.40 -16.99 20.63
CA ALA A 98 -4.66 -17.94 21.45
C ALA A 98 -3.18 -18.05 21.05
N ALA A 99 -2.86 -17.91 19.76
CA ALA A 99 -1.48 -17.89 19.28
C ALA A 99 -0.74 -16.62 19.72
N ASN A 100 -1.42 -15.47 19.64
CA ASN A 100 -0.87 -14.19 20.07
C ASN A 100 -0.61 -14.17 21.59
N ASP A 101 -1.57 -14.61 22.40
CA ASP A 101 -1.47 -14.64 23.86
C ASP A 101 -0.36 -15.59 24.35
N LYS A 102 -0.12 -16.68 23.61
CA LYS A 102 0.94 -17.66 23.91
C LYS A 102 2.27 -17.35 23.23
N ASP A 103 2.34 -16.25 22.49
CA ASP A 103 3.52 -15.81 21.74
C ASP A 103 4.06 -16.84 20.72
N ILE A 104 3.19 -17.70 20.19
CA ILE A 104 3.53 -18.74 19.21
C ILE A 104 3.25 -18.30 17.77
N HIS A 105 3.95 -18.90 16.82
CA HIS A 105 3.69 -18.67 15.39
C HIS A 105 2.29 -19.15 15.01
N PHE A 106 1.56 -18.30 14.28
CA PHE A 106 0.17 -18.58 13.90
C PHE A 106 0.04 -19.84 13.04
N ILE A 107 1.02 -20.12 12.17
CA ILE A 107 1.06 -21.36 11.38
C ILE A 107 1.09 -22.62 12.26
N ASP A 108 1.83 -22.58 13.37
CA ASP A 108 1.96 -23.73 14.26
C ASP A 108 0.69 -23.90 15.10
N ALA A 109 0.07 -22.80 15.52
CA ALA A 109 -1.23 -22.82 16.18
C ALA A 109 -2.33 -23.43 15.29
N ILE A 110 -2.31 -23.09 13.99
CA ILE A 110 -3.23 -23.65 12.99
C ILE A 110 -3.01 -25.15 12.79
N ARG A 111 -1.76 -25.61 12.74
CA ARG A 111 -1.42 -27.04 12.63
C ARG A 111 -1.90 -27.85 13.84
N GLN A 112 -1.76 -27.28 15.04
CA GLN A 112 -2.14 -27.93 16.29
C GLN A 112 -3.67 -27.97 16.51
N ASP A 113 -4.41 -27.03 15.92
CA ASP A 113 -5.86 -26.98 16.07
C ASP A 113 -6.58 -27.99 15.16
N LYS A 114 -7.07 -29.08 15.75
CA LYS A 114 -7.76 -30.16 15.02
C LYS A 114 -8.98 -29.70 14.19
N LYS A 115 -9.67 -28.63 14.60
CA LYS A 115 -10.86 -28.15 13.85
C LYS A 115 -10.45 -27.54 12.51
N ILE A 116 -9.30 -26.87 12.46
CA ILE A 116 -8.77 -26.26 11.24
C ILE A 116 -7.89 -27.26 10.46
N SER A 117 -6.98 -27.96 11.14
CA SER A 117 -6.03 -28.88 10.47
C SER A 117 -6.69 -30.13 9.87
N SER A 118 -7.89 -30.51 10.33
CA SER A 118 -8.68 -31.56 9.67
C SER A 118 -9.32 -31.12 8.35
N LYS A 119 -9.32 -29.82 8.05
CA LYS A 119 -9.97 -29.22 6.86
C LYS A 119 -8.98 -28.75 5.81
N LEU A 120 -7.74 -28.49 6.23
CA LEU A 120 -6.66 -28.01 5.38
C LEU A 120 -5.49 -28.98 5.44
N THR A 121 -4.99 -29.38 4.27
CA THR A 121 -3.77 -30.19 4.17
C THR A 121 -2.53 -29.37 4.54
N GLU A 122 -1.45 -30.05 4.92
CA GLU A 122 -0.18 -29.38 5.23
C GLU A 122 0.36 -28.57 4.04
N LYS A 123 0.12 -29.02 2.81
CA LYS A 123 0.49 -28.30 1.59
C LYS A 123 -0.31 -27.00 1.43
N GLU A 124 -1.61 -27.04 1.72
CA GLU A 124 -2.49 -25.85 1.70
C GLU A 124 -2.07 -24.86 2.78
N ILE A 125 -1.80 -25.34 4.01
CA ILE A 125 -1.31 -24.49 5.11
C ILE A 125 -0.01 -23.81 4.71
N LYS A 126 1.01 -24.55 4.26
CA LYS A 126 2.28 -23.95 3.81
C LYS A 126 2.07 -22.89 2.73
N SER A 127 1.20 -23.15 1.75
CA SER A 127 0.89 -22.21 0.68
C SER A 127 0.18 -20.94 1.17
N ILE A 128 -0.66 -21.03 2.21
CA ILE A 128 -1.32 -19.88 2.85
C ILE A 128 -0.30 -18.91 3.42
N PHE A 129 0.70 -19.43 4.13
CA PHE A 129 1.72 -18.66 4.83
C PHE A 129 2.91 -18.24 3.95
N SER A 130 2.87 -18.48 2.64
CA SER A 130 3.85 -17.94 1.68
C SER A 130 3.40 -16.55 1.17
N PRO A 131 4.12 -15.46 1.50
CA PRO A 131 3.75 -14.10 1.07
C PRO A 131 3.64 -13.94 -0.45
N GLU A 132 4.46 -14.67 -1.20
CA GLU A 132 4.53 -14.61 -2.67
C GLU A 132 3.21 -15.04 -3.32
N ASN A 133 2.42 -15.87 -2.63
CA ASN A 133 1.11 -16.31 -3.09
C ASN A 133 -0.01 -15.30 -2.75
N ARG A 134 0.32 -14.19 -2.06
CA ARG A 134 -0.64 -13.23 -1.48
C ARG A 134 -0.50 -11.83 -2.07
N LEU A 135 -0.22 -11.76 -3.38
CA LEU A 135 -0.01 -10.50 -4.09
C LEU A 135 -1.29 -9.91 -4.71
N GLY A 136 -2.39 -10.67 -4.75
CA GLY A 136 -3.66 -10.23 -5.32
C GLY A 136 -3.50 -9.64 -6.73
N ALA A 137 -4.09 -8.46 -6.97
CA ALA A 137 -4.03 -7.78 -8.27
C ALA A 137 -2.73 -6.97 -8.49
N SER A 138 -1.76 -7.00 -7.58
CA SER A 138 -0.59 -6.10 -7.59
C SER A 138 0.15 -6.12 -8.92
N VAL A 139 0.44 -7.31 -9.47
CA VAL A 139 1.14 -7.46 -10.76
C VAL A 139 0.33 -6.86 -11.92
N SER A 140 -1.00 -7.05 -11.91
CA SER A 140 -1.88 -6.48 -12.93
C SER A 140 -1.88 -4.94 -12.86
N ILE A 141 -1.96 -4.38 -11.66
CA ILE A 141 -1.93 -2.93 -11.43
C ILE A 141 -0.59 -2.35 -11.92
N ILE A 142 0.55 -2.96 -11.55
CA ILE A 142 1.88 -2.54 -12.00
C ILE A 142 1.96 -2.53 -13.53
N ASN A 143 1.50 -3.61 -14.17
CA ASN A 143 1.52 -3.73 -15.62
C ASN A 143 0.63 -2.67 -16.31
N ASN A 144 -0.54 -2.39 -15.74
CA ASN A 144 -1.45 -1.38 -16.28
C ASN A 144 -0.85 0.03 -16.17
N VAL A 145 -0.25 0.38 -15.03
CA VAL A 145 0.44 1.67 -14.85
C VAL A 145 1.62 1.77 -15.82
N ASN A 146 2.46 0.73 -15.92
CA ASN A 146 3.60 0.72 -16.84
C ASN A 146 3.17 0.97 -18.30
N ARG A 147 2.12 0.28 -18.77
CA ARG A 147 1.57 0.51 -20.13
C ARG A 147 1.12 1.96 -20.34
N THR A 148 0.42 2.53 -19.37
CA THR A 148 -0.07 3.92 -19.43
C THR A 148 1.09 4.92 -19.48
N VAL A 149 2.11 4.72 -18.65
CA VAL A 149 3.31 5.56 -18.61
C VAL A 149 4.06 5.47 -19.95
N GLN A 150 4.30 4.27 -20.46
CA GLN A 150 4.96 4.05 -21.75
C GLN A 150 4.20 4.71 -22.92
N LYS A 151 2.87 4.58 -22.96
CA LYS A 151 2.03 5.23 -23.98
C LYS A 151 2.11 6.75 -23.91
N THR A 152 2.21 7.31 -22.71
CA THR A 152 2.26 8.75 -22.49
C THR A 152 3.64 9.31 -22.82
N ALA A 153 4.71 8.66 -22.35
CA ALA A 153 6.09 9.08 -22.58
C ALA A 153 6.43 9.13 -24.08
N ARG A 154 5.94 8.19 -24.89
CA ARG A 154 6.10 8.19 -26.35
C ARG A 154 5.51 9.40 -27.07
N LYS A 155 4.67 10.22 -26.42
CA LYS A 155 4.14 11.46 -27.01
C LYS A 155 5.10 12.63 -26.88
N PHE A 156 6.08 12.52 -25.99
CA PHE A 156 6.99 13.61 -25.61
C PHE A 156 8.46 13.31 -25.95
N ILE A 157 8.74 12.11 -26.45
CA ILE A 157 10.02 11.66 -27.02
C ILE A 157 9.80 11.48 -28.52
#